data_AF-J0PYJ3-F1
#
_entry.id   AF-J0PYJ3-F1
#
_cell.length_a   1.000
_cell.length_b   1.000
_cell.length_c   1.000
_cell.angle_alpha   90.00
_cell.angle_beta   90.00
_cell.angle_gamma   90.00
#
_symmetry.space_group_name_H-M   'P 1'
#
loop_
_entity.id
_entity.type
_entity.pdbx_description
1 polymer ?
#
loop_
_entity_poly.entity_id
_entity_poly.type
_entity_poly.pdbx_seq_one_letter_code
_entity_poly.pdbx_strand_id
1 'polypeptide(L)'
;MKEQQIIDFLKLRDYDIRKTQNARWIDQKCTPDVLSIVADCILEFTQYNIEKSFSIRDIWDSPYTNENVKMIFSKPDLNSDFSMHELR
;
A
#
# COMPACT_ATOMS: atom_id res chain seq x y z
N MET A 1 -18.95 4.52 4.40
CA MET A 1 -18.94 3.90 5.76
C MET A 1 -19.64 4.84 6.71
N LYS A 2 -20.54 4.36 7.58
CA LYS A 2 -21.21 5.21 8.58
C LYS A 2 -20.30 5.34 9.81
N GLU A 3 -20.17 6.53 10.37
CA GLU A 3 -19.32 6.87 11.54
C GLU A 3 -19.43 5.86 12.69
N GLN A 4 -20.66 5.43 13.00
CA GLN A 4 -20.91 4.45 14.06
C GLN A 4 -20.21 3.11 13.84
N GLN A 5 -20.09 2.64 12.59
CA GLN A 5 -19.42 1.39 12.28
C GLN A 5 -17.91 1.47 12.57
N ILE A 6 -17.31 2.65 12.40
CA ILE A 6 -15.90 2.89 12.73
C ILE A 6 -15.73 2.85 14.25
N ILE A 7 -16.61 3.53 14.99
CA ILE A 7 -16.58 3.56 16.46
C ILE A 7 -16.73 2.14 17.03
N ASP A 8 -17.68 1.37 16.51
CA ASP A 8 -17.91 0.00 16.97
C ASP A 8 -16.71 -0.92 16.68
N PHE A 9 -16.07 -0.75 15.52
CA PHE A 9 -14.84 -1.47 15.19
C PHE A 9 -13.68 -1.12 16.12
N LEU A 10 -13.46 0.17 16.40
CA LEU A 10 -12.38 0.62 17.30
C LEU A 10 -12.58 0.16 18.74
N LYS A 11 -13.81 -0.14 19.17
CA LYS A 11 -14.08 -0.68 20.51
C LYS A 11 -13.70 -2.16 20.66
N LEU A 12 -13.38 -2.87 19.57
CA LEU A 12 -13.03 -4.29 19.61
C LEU A 12 -11.62 -4.57 20.17
N ARG A 13 -10.77 -3.56 20.32
CA ARG A 13 -9.37 -3.70 20.74
C ARG A 13 -8.97 -2.60 21.73
N ASP A 14 -8.01 -2.90 22.60
CA ASP A 14 -7.39 -1.92 23.51
C ASP A 14 -6.14 -1.33 22.84
N TYR A 15 -6.22 -0.06 22.46
CA TYR A 15 -5.15 0.67 21.76
C TYR A 15 -4.26 1.49 22.71
N ASP A 16 -4.38 1.31 24.04
CA ASP A 16 -3.54 2.01 25.01
C ASP A 16 -2.09 1.50 24.98
N ILE A 17 -1.25 2.19 24.20
CA ILE A 17 0.18 1.87 24.03
C ILE A 17 0.97 1.87 25.34
N ARG A 18 0.47 2.54 26.39
CA ARG A 18 1.14 2.56 27.71
C ARG A 18 1.09 1.19 28.37
N LYS A 19 0.10 0.36 28.04
CA LYS A 19 -0.04 -1.01 28.55
C LYS A 19 0.86 -1.99 27.80
N THR A 20 0.80 -1.96 26.46
CA THR A 20 1.50 -2.94 25.62
C THR A 20 2.96 -2.56 25.36
N GLN A 21 3.32 -1.29 25.54
CA GLN A 21 4.61 -0.72 25.13
C GLN A 21 4.92 -0.97 23.64
N ASN A 22 3.89 -1.26 22.83
CA ASN A 22 4.00 -1.52 21.41
C ASN A 22 3.17 -0.49 20.66
N ALA A 23 3.86 0.46 20.03
CA ALA A 23 3.23 1.52 19.23
C ALA A 23 2.89 1.07 17.80
N ARG A 24 3.15 -0.17 17.40
CA ARG A 24 2.80 -0.68 16.07
C ARG A 24 1.33 -1.08 16.02
N TRP A 25 0.45 -0.11 15.77
CA TRP A 25 -0.99 -0.33 15.58
C TRP A 25 -1.40 -0.40 14.09
N ILE A 26 -0.59 0.18 13.20
CA ILE A 26 -0.72 0.08 11.75
C ILE A 26 0.68 0.12 11.11
N ASP A 27 0.87 -0.59 10.00
CA ASP A 27 2.09 -0.50 9.20
C ASP A 27 1.99 0.70 8.24
N GLN A 28 3.09 1.44 8.05
CA GLN A 28 3.16 2.55 7.09
C GLN A 28 2.82 2.09 5.66
N LYS A 29 3.00 0.81 5.34
CA LYS A 29 2.63 0.21 4.05
C LYS A 29 1.14 -0.14 3.93
N CYS A 30 0.39 -0.07 5.03
CA CYS A 30 -1.04 -0.36 5.08
C CYS A 30 -1.90 0.90 5.24
N THR A 31 -1.32 2.09 5.04
CA THR A 31 -2.09 3.33 5.02
C THR A 31 -2.99 3.38 3.78
N PRO A 32 -4.19 4.00 3.88
CA PRO A 32 -5.17 3.96 2.79
C PRO A 32 -4.64 4.48 1.44
N ASP A 33 -3.78 5.50 1.46
CA ASP A 33 -3.11 6.06 0.29
C ASP A 33 -2.22 5.04 -0.43
N VAL A 34 -1.40 4.29 0.32
CA VAL A 34 -0.53 3.24 -0.22
C VAL A 34 -1.37 2.12 -0.83
N LEU A 35 -2.41 1.67 -0.12
CA LEU A 35 -3.32 0.62 -0.64
C LEU A 35 -4.05 1.07 -1.91
N SER A 36 -4.53 2.31 -1.96
CA SER A 36 -5.22 2.86 -3.12
C SER A 36 -4.33 2.90 -4.35
N ILE A 37 -3.08 3.33 -4.22
CA ILE A 37 -2.14 3.43 -5.35
C ILE A 37 -1.75 2.04 -5.87
N VAL A 38 -1.49 1.09 -4.96
CA VAL A 38 -1.18 -0.29 -5.36
C VAL A 38 -2.36 -0.92 -6.09
N ALA A 39 -3.59 -0.71 -5.60
CA ALA A 39 -4.80 -1.19 -6.28
C ALA A 39 -4.96 -0.57 -7.68
N ASP A 40 -4.75 0.74 -7.81
CA ASP A 40 -4.83 1.45 -9.08
C ASP A 40 -3.81 0.93 -10.10
N CYS A 41 -2.56 0.71 -9.67
CA CYS A 41 -1.51 0.10 -10.50
C CYS A 41 -1.89 -1.32 -10.99
N ILE A 42 -2.51 -2.14 -10.13
CA ILE A 42 -2.96 -3.48 -10.52
C ILE A 42 -4.13 -3.39 -11.51
N LEU A 43 -5.08 -2.50 -11.27
CA LEU A 43 -6.24 -2.32 -12.15
C LEU A 43 -5.83 -1.82 -13.54
N GLU A 44 -4.90 -0.87 -13.60
CA GLU A 44 -4.31 -0.40 -14.84
C GLU A 44 -3.56 -1.54 -15.55
N PHE A 45 -2.65 -2.23 -14.86
CA PHE A 45 -1.88 -3.31 -15.48
C PHE A 45 -2.78 -4.43 -16.02
N THR A 46 -3.78 -4.84 -15.22
CA THR A 46 -4.71 -5.90 -15.60
C THR A 46 -5.75 -5.43 -16.62
N GLN A 47 -5.89 -4.12 -16.83
CA GLN A 47 -6.96 -3.51 -17.61
C GLN A 47 -8.34 -4.00 -17.16
N TYR A 48 -8.52 -4.12 -15.83
CA TYR A 48 -9.72 -4.65 -15.18
C TYR A 48 -10.10 -6.09 -15.57
N ASN A 49 -9.20 -6.85 -16.21
CA ASN A 49 -9.42 -8.24 -16.56
C ASN A 49 -9.09 -9.17 -15.38
N ILE A 50 -10.12 -9.78 -14.80
CA ILE A 50 -9.99 -10.69 -13.65
C ILE A 50 -9.27 -12.01 -13.95
N GLU A 51 -9.18 -12.41 -15.22
CA GLU A 51 -8.47 -13.62 -15.66
C GLU A 51 -6.98 -13.35 -15.93
N LYS A 52 -6.58 -12.08 -15.97
CA LYS A 52 -5.19 -11.69 -16.24
C LYS A 52 -4.37 -11.84 -14.97
N SER A 53 -3.54 -12.88 -14.94
CA SER A 53 -2.53 -13.04 -13.89
C SER A 53 -1.44 -11.97 -13.98
N PHE A 54 -0.86 -11.63 -12.83
CA PHE A 54 0.25 -10.71 -12.71
C PHE A 54 1.17 -11.16 -11.57
N SER A 55 2.44 -10.77 -11.66
CA SER A 55 3.42 -10.85 -10.59
C SER A 55 3.77 -9.45 -10.07
N ILE A 56 4.47 -9.40 -8.93
CA ILE A 56 4.96 -8.13 -8.36
C ILE A 56 5.85 -7.39 -9.36
N ARG A 57 6.68 -8.12 -10.12
CA ARG A 57 7.59 -7.51 -11.12
C ARG A 57 6.81 -6.88 -12.26
N ASP A 58 5.77 -7.54 -12.74
CA ASP A 58 4.95 -7.02 -13.85
C ASP A 58 4.31 -5.67 -13.52
N ILE A 59 3.84 -5.51 -12.26
CA ILE A 59 3.32 -4.24 -11.77
C ILE A 59 4.44 -3.22 -11.60
N TRP A 60 5.55 -3.59 -10.97
CA TRP A 60 6.66 -2.68 -10.68
C TRP A 60 7.33 -2.12 -11.95
N ASP A 61 7.46 -2.95 -12.97
CA ASP A 61 8.08 -2.60 -14.25
C ASP A 61 7.10 -1.85 -15.18
N SER A 62 5.82 -1.73 -14.81
CA SER A 62 4.85 -0.94 -15.57
C SER A 62 5.29 0.54 -15.62
N PRO A 63 5.30 1.17 -16.81
CA PRO A 63 5.56 2.61 -16.94
C PRO A 63 4.60 3.44 -16.08
N TYR A 64 3.32 3.03 -16.03
CA TYR A 64 2.29 3.70 -15.24
C TYR A 64 2.61 3.67 -13.75
N THR A 65 3.01 2.52 -13.22
CA THR A 65 3.39 2.38 -11.81
C THR A 65 4.63 3.20 -11.49
N ASN A 66 5.64 3.18 -12.37
CA ASN A 66 6.86 3.96 -12.19
C ASN A 66 6.58 5.47 -12.08
N GLU A 67 5.73 6.02 -12.94
CA GLU A 67 5.41 7.45 -12.93
C GLU A 67 4.59 7.84 -11.69
N ASN A 68 3.54 7.08 -11.38
CA ASN A 68 2.64 7.42 -10.28
C ASN A 68 3.28 7.23 -8.89
N VAL A 69 4.08 6.18 -8.70
CA VAL A 69 4.79 5.96 -7.42
C VAL A 69 5.81 7.08 -7.17
N LYS A 70 6.55 7.51 -8.20
CA LYS A 70 7.50 8.64 -8.08
C LYS A 70 6.78 9.95 -7.79
N MET A 71 5.68 10.23 -8.49
CA MET A 71 4.92 11.46 -8.31
C MET A 71 4.31 11.54 -6.91
N ILE A 72 3.70 10.47 -6.43
CA ILE A 72 2.93 10.49 -5.17
C ILE A 72 3.84 10.37 -3.96
N PHE A 73 4.89 9.54 -4.02
CA PHE A 73 5.79 9.33 -2.88
C PHE A 73 7.09 10.14 -2.96
N SER A 74 7.28 10.95 -4.00
CA SER A 74 8.54 11.69 -4.25
C SER A 74 9.78 10.78 -4.20
N LYS A 75 9.61 9.49 -4.54
CA LYS A 75 10.69 8.52 -4.49
C LYS A 75 11.63 8.68 -5.70
N PRO A 76 12.95 8.48 -5.53
CA PRO A 76 13.89 8.43 -6.64
C PRO A 76 13.57 7.25 -7.57
N ASP A 77 14.16 7.24 -8.77
CA ASP A 77 13.92 6.21 -9.78
C ASP A 77 13.99 4.78 -9.22
N LEU A 78 12.97 3.97 -9.51
CA LEU A 78 12.83 2.59 -9.03
C LEU A 78 13.92 1.64 -9.56
N ASN A 79 14.69 2.09 -10.56
CA ASN A 79 15.87 1.42 -11.11
C ASN A 79 17.19 1.85 -10.45
N SER A 80 17.16 2.68 -9.41
CA SER A 80 18.35 2.97 -8.61
C SER A 80 18.66 1.80 -7.67
N ASP A 81 19.94 1.49 -7.46
CA ASP A 81 20.43 0.39 -6.60
C ASP A 81 19.87 0.40 -5.16
N PHE A 82 19.29 1.53 -4.74
CA PHE A 82 18.68 1.73 -3.42
C PHE A 82 17.26 1.16 -3.29
N SER A 83 16.62 0.78 -4.39
CA SER A 83 15.22 0.33 -4.43
C SER A 83 15.01 -1.13 -4.00
N MET A 84 16.09 -1.92 -3.94
CA MET A 84 16.07 -3.37 -3.69
C MET A 84 15.95 -3.77 -2.21
N HIS A 85 15.97 -2.82 -1.27
CA HIS A 85 15.95 -3.16 0.16
C HIS A 85 14.55 -3.56 0.69
N GLU A 86 13.49 -3.25 -0.05
CA GLU A 86 12.09 -3.49 0.37
C GLU A 86 11.47 -4.77 -0.22
N LEU A 87 12.20 -5.52 -1.05
CA LEU A 87 11.73 -6.74 -1.74
C LEU A 87 12.27 -8.06 -1.15
N ARG A 88 12.85 -8.04 0.06
CA ARG A 88 13.32 -9.22 0.77
C ARG A 88 12.42 -9.60 1.94
#